data_AF-A0AAU9U3Q6-F1
#
_entry.id   AF-A0AAU9U3Q6-F1
#
_cell.length_a   1.000
_cell.length_b   1.000
_cell.length_c   1.000
_cell.angle_alpha   90.00
_cell.angle_beta   90.00
_cell.angle_gamma   90.00
#
_symmetry.space_group_name_H-M   'P 1'
#
loop_
_entity.id
_entity.type
_entity.pdbx_description
1 polymer ?
#
loop_
_entity_poly.entity_id
_entity_poly.type
_entity_poly.pdbx_seq_one_letter_code
_entity_poly.pdbx_strand_id
1 'polypeptide(L)'
;MSPYLFVFQFCFLISPLYAARGGGSVGRSTGGHYPTSHGLSGNSYGHSNARAPQSYPRATQTHSYPHSPGLSGNVQTPRSAGRATEVHHYHYTPPQQISYGSVQHPVFHGQPPVYVYEYRNSGSRFDTLLTGLALYNLGRMSSNHYHDNHIREYRGNPGEICKLSIHKTSGEYEETRIDCKLMSSFIWDSEREQKSTTNITKTVSVVQEVIKDGNSTVSVQNTTIVDALQVKGPSISVTPGMTCFMIRVSRDTSMIKKKIDCGLLQEYATRSLINNKCVRVSPTMLITLTVSLLQTLKT
;
A
#
# COMPACT_ATOMS: atom_id res chain seq x y z
N MET A 1 -41.75 37.45 11.56
CA MET A 1 -40.56 36.92 10.86
C MET A 1 -40.86 35.48 10.49
N SER A 2 -40.78 35.15 9.20
CA SER A 2 -41.29 33.90 8.64
C SER A 2 -40.36 32.72 8.96
N PRO A 3 -40.85 31.61 9.57
CA PRO A 3 -40.01 30.47 9.97
C PRO A 3 -39.36 29.75 8.78
N TYR A 4 -39.83 29.99 7.56
CA TYR A 4 -39.31 29.40 6.34
C TYR A 4 -37.93 29.94 5.92
N LEU A 5 -37.53 31.12 6.41
CA LEU A 5 -36.24 31.72 6.04
C LEU A 5 -35.05 31.06 6.76
N PHE A 6 -35.27 30.49 7.95
CA PHE A 6 -34.22 29.83 8.74
C PHE A 6 -33.91 28.42 8.23
N VAL A 7 -34.92 27.69 7.74
CA VAL A 7 -34.75 26.32 7.21
C VAL A 7 -34.01 26.34 5.86
N PHE A 8 -34.28 27.33 5.01
CA PHE A 8 -33.56 27.50 3.75
C PHE A 8 -32.07 27.80 3.95
N GLN A 9 -31.73 28.57 4.99
CA GLN A 9 -30.35 28.94 5.28
C GLN A 9 -29.55 27.77 5.87
N PHE A 10 -30.19 26.85 6.60
CA PHE A 10 -29.54 25.66 7.13
C PHE A 10 -29.32 24.57 6.06
N CYS A 11 -30.23 24.40 5.08
CA CYS A 11 -30.04 23.43 4.00
C CYS A 11 -28.91 23.82 3.03
N PHE A 12 -28.65 25.12 2.81
CA PHE A 12 -27.54 25.56 1.95
C PHE A 12 -26.16 25.42 2.60
N LEU A 13 -26.06 25.45 3.93
CA LEU A 13 -24.76 25.32 4.63
C LEU A 13 -24.25 23.88 4.78
N ILE A 14 -25.11 22.87 4.58
CA ILE A 14 -24.71 21.45 4.60
C ILE A 14 -24.40 20.94 3.16
N SER A 15 -24.58 21.79 2.14
CA SER A 15 -24.62 21.37 0.73
C SER A 15 -23.33 21.40 -0.12
N PRO A 16 -22.08 21.63 0.36
CA PRO A 16 -20.91 21.42 -0.50
C PRO A 16 -20.12 20.13 -0.24
N LEU A 17 -20.54 19.23 0.67
CA LEU A 17 -19.77 17.99 0.94
C LEU A 17 -20.21 16.75 0.15
N TYR A 18 -21.27 16.83 -0.65
CA TYR A 18 -21.75 15.71 -1.47
C TYR A 18 -22.18 16.17 -2.87
N ALA A 19 -21.25 16.72 -3.65
CA ALA A 19 -21.46 16.95 -5.07
C ALA A 19 -20.22 16.52 -5.87
N ALA A 20 -20.16 15.23 -6.21
CA ALA A 20 -19.64 14.70 -7.48
C ALA A 20 -19.68 13.16 -7.49
N ARG A 21 -20.85 12.60 -7.78
CA ARG A 21 -20.96 11.31 -8.49
C ARG A 21 -22.30 11.28 -9.22
N GLY A 22 -22.33 11.89 -10.41
CA GLY A 22 -23.25 11.42 -11.45
C GLY A 22 -22.95 9.94 -11.70
N GLY A 23 -23.92 9.07 -11.94
CA GLY A 23 -25.23 9.29 -12.50
C GLY A 23 -25.30 8.52 -13.82
N GLY A 24 -25.90 7.33 -13.77
CA GLY A 24 -26.40 6.60 -14.95
C GLY A 24 -25.48 5.52 -15.52
N SER A 25 -25.85 4.24 -15.41
CA SER A 25 -26.76 3.64 -16.40
C SER A 25 -27.09 2.21 -16.01
N VAL A 26 -28.39 1.92 -16.01
CA VAL A 26 -28.99 0.60 -15.81
C VAL A 26 -28.99 -0.12 -17.15
N GLY A 27 -28.22 -1.19 -17.27
CA GLY A 27 -28.21 -2.08 -18.44
C GLY A 27 -28.62 -3.50 -18.05
N ARG A 28 -29.86 -3.86 -18.41
CA ARG A 28 -30.40 -5.23 -18.39
C ARG A 28 -29.74 -6.10 -19.47
N SER A 29 -29.61 -7.39 -19.17
CA SER A 29 -29.61 -8.56 -20.07
C SER A 29 -28.88 -8.47 -21.42
N THR A 30 -27.82 -9.27 -21.58
CA THR A 30 -27.80 -10.37 -22.57
C THR A 30 -26.59 -11.27 -22.32
N GLY A 31 -26.80 -12.59 -22.40
CA GLY A 31 -25.73 -13.56 -22.32
C GLY A 31 -24.69 -13.34 -23.43
N GLY A 32 -23.43 -13.27 -23.03
CA GLY A 32 -22.28 -13.27 -23.91
C GLY A 32 -21.39 -14.43 -23.53
N HIS A 33 -21.32 -15.43 -24.41
CA HIS A 33 -20.27 -16.44 -24.38
C HIS A 33 -18.92 -15.75 -24.48
N TYR A 34 -18.09 -15.89 -23.45
CA TYR A 34 -16.66 -15.61 -23.59
C TYR A 34 -15.98 -16.82 -24.23
N PRO A 35 -15.14 -16.61 -25.25
CA PRO A 35 -14.38 -17.68 -25.86
C PRO A 35 -13.35 -18.19 -24.85
N THR A 36 -13.31 -19.51 -24.71
CA THR A 36 -12.25 -20.25 -24.03
C THR A 36 -10.91 -19.88 -24.66
N SER A 37 -10.05 -19.17 -23.93
CA SER A 37 -8.66 -19.02 -24.33
C SER A 37 -7.99 -20.38 -24.27
N HIS A 38 -7.66 -20.90 -25.44
CA HIS A 38 -6.91 -22.13 -25.59
C HIS A 38 -5.55 -22.01 -24.92
N GLY A 39 -5.28 -22.98 -24.05
CA GLY A 39 -3.96 -23.21 -23.49
C GLY A 39 -2.94 -23.38 -24.60
N LEU A 40 -1.80 -22.72 -24.42
CA LEU A 40 -0.58 -23.05 -25.14
C LEU A 40 -0.06 -24.39 -24.60
N SER A 41 -0.63 -25.48 -25.10
CA SER A 41 0.01 -26.80 -25.06
C SER A 41 1.20 -26.76 -26.01
N GLY A 42 2.40 -26.58 -25.44
CA GLY A 42 3.65 -26.75 -26.15
C GLY A 42 3.78 -28.18 -26.67
N ASN A 43 3.87 -28.31 -27.98
CA ASN A 43 4.21 -29.55 -28.67
C ASN A 43 5.57 -30.06 -28.20
N SER A 44 5.57 -31.21 -27.50
CA SER A 44 6.76 -32.03 -27.34
C SER A 44 7.11 -32.67 -28.69
N TYR A 45 8.18 -32.19 -29.31
CA TYR A 45 8.89 -32.93 -30.33
C TYR A 45 9.50 -34.17 -29.69
N GLY A 46 8.99 -35.34 -30.10
CA GLY A 46 9.60 -36.62 -29.80
C GLY A 46 10.92 -36.77 -30.54
N HIS A 47 12.01 -36.81 -29.80
CA HIS A 47 13.26 -37.42 -30.27
C HIS A 47 13.47 -38.74 -29.53
N SER A 48 13.15 -39.81 -30.23
CA SER A 48 13.61 -41.16 -29.93
C SER A 48 15.12 -41.25 -30.16
N ASN A 49 15.89 -41.56 -29.10
CA ASN A 49 17.20 -42.19 -29.24
C ASN A 49 17.34 -43.27 -28.18
N ALA A 50 17.55 -44.50 -28.66
CA ALA A 50 17.84 -45.67 -27.87
C ALA A 50 19.34 -45.73 -27.51
N ARG A 51 19.68 -46.01 -26.24
CA ARG A 51 20.70 -47.01 -25.84
C ARG A 51 20.97 -47.03 -24.32
N ALA A 52 20.92 -48.25 -23.81
CA ALA A 52 21.65 -48.88 -22.70
C ALA A 52 21.37 -48.49 -21.23
N PRO A 53 21.36 -49.48 -20.31
CA PRO A 53 21.05 -49.29 -18.91
C PRO A 53 22.33 -49.07 -18.09
N GLN A 54 22.34 -48.06 -17.22
CA GLN A 54 23.33 -48.02 -16.15
C GLN A 54 22.74 -47.40 -14.89
N SER A 55 22.78 -48.24 -13.86
CA SER A 55 22.27 -48.12 -12.51
C SER A 55 23.10 -47.17 -11.65
N TYR A 56 22.47 -46.09 -11.14
CA TYR A 56 22.86 -45.39 -9.92
C TYR A 56 21.62 -44.78 -9.24
N PRO A 57 21.49 -44.85 -7.90
CA PRO A 57 20.31 -44.34 -7.20
C PRO A 57 20.31 -42.80 -7.13
N ARG A 58 19.19 -42.25 -7.61
CA ARG A 58 18.85 -40.84 -7.73
C ARG A 58 18.20 -40.34 -6.43
N ALA A 59 18.85 -39.41 -5.74
CA ALA A 59 18.19 -38.54 -4.78
C ALA A 59 17.85 -37.21 -5.47
N THR A 60 16.72 -37.17 -6.18
CA THR A 60 16.12 -35.90 -6.63
C THR A 60 14.89 -35.62 -5.78
N GLN A 61 15.05 -34.63 -4.90
CA GLN A 61 14.01 -34.06 -4.07
C GLN A 61 13.07 -33.24 -4.96
N THR A 62 11.97 -33.83 -5.40
CA THR A 62 10.89 -33.14 -6.10
C THR A 62 9.96 -32.51 -5.06
N HIS A 63 10.00 -31.19 -4.94
CA HIS A 63 9.04 -30.44 -4.13
C HIS A 63 7.65 -30.51 -4.78
N SER A 64 6.79 -31.34 -4.23
CA SER A 64 5.35 -31.32 -4.49
C SER A 64 4.73 -30.23 -3.63
N TYR A 65 4.19 -29.18 -4.23
CA TYR A 65 3.36 -28.22 -3.52
C TYR A 65 1.99 -28.87 -3.24
N PRO A 66 1.44 -28.76 -2.02
CA PRO A 66 0.12 -29.28 -1.73
C PRO A 66 -0.92 -28.46 -2.50
N HIS A 67 -1.72 -29.15 -3.31
CA HIS A 67 -2.95 -28.60 -3.88
C HIS A 67 -3.87 -28.17 -2.73
N SER A 68 -4.18 -26.88 -2.68
CA SER A 68 -5.22 -26.36 -1.77
C SER A 68 -6.56 -27.00 -2.13
N PRO A 69 -7.27 -27.64 -1.19
CA PRO A 69 -8.62 -28.12 -1.45
C PRO A 69 -9.55 -26.93 -1.66
N GLY A 70 -10.32 -26.96 -2.74
CA GLY A 70 -11.41 -26.02 -2.98
C GLY A 70 -12.38 -26.01 -1.80
N LEU A 71 -12.61 -24.84 -1.22
CA LEU A 71 -13.58 -24.62 -0.16
C LEU A 71 -15.00 -24.54 -0.77
N SER A 72 -15.58 -25.69 -1.07
CA SER A 72 -17.03 -25.90 -1.00
C SER A 72 -17.31 -26.77 0.23
N GLY A 73 -17.64 -26.14 1.36
CA GLY A 73 -17.82 -26.84 2.63
C GLY A 73 -18.78 -26.10 3.55
N ASN A 74 -20.06 -26.37 3.36
CA ASN A 74 -21.12 -26.06 4.31
C ASN A 74 -20.94 -26.98 5.54
N VAL A 75 -20.27 -26.50 6.58
CA VAL A 75 -20.16 -27.23 7.86
C VAL A 75 -20.72 -26.35 8.97
N GLN A 76 -21.88 -26.75 9.47
CA GLN A 76 -22.43 -26.30 10.74
C GLN A 76 -21.62 -26.97 11.86
N THR A 77 -20.70 -26.23 12.49
CA THR A 77 -20.11 -26.62 13.78
C THR A 77 -20.66 -25.75 14.92
N PRO A 78 -20.71 -26.30 16.15
CA PRO A 78 -21.47 -25.73 17.26
C PRO A 78 -20.73 -24.55 17.89
N ARG A 79 -21.56 -23.64 18.43
CA ARG A 79 -21.22 -22.44 19.21
C ARG A 79 -20.06 -22.66 20.19
N SER A 80 -18.88 -22.18 19.82
CA SER A 80 -17.82 -21.87 20.77
C SER A 80 -17.62 -20.37 20.76
N ALA A 81 -17.91 -19.74 21.90
CA ALA A 81 -17.83 -18.29 22.14
C ALA A 81 -16.35 -17.83 22.23
N GLY A 82 -15.56 -18.18 21.22
CA GLY A 82 -14.23 -17.65 21.01
C GLY A 82 -14.35 -16.31 20.33
N ARG A 83 -13.81 -15.28 20.97
CA ARG A 83 -13.62 -13.90 20.50
C ARG A 83 -13.28 -13.91 19.00
N ALA A 84 -14.29 -13.72 18.15
CA ALA A 84 -14.09 -13.64 16.72
C ALA A 84 -13.20 -12.42 16.48
N THR A 85 -11.95 -12.66 16.10
CA THR A 85 -11.12 -11.61 15.53
C THR A 85 -11.92 -11.10 14.33
N GLU A 86 -12.37 -9.85 14.42
CA GLU A 86 -13.07 -9.21 13.33
C GLU A 86 -12.08 -9.12 12.17
N VAL A 87 -12.09 -10.13 11.30
CA VAL A 87 -11.29 -10.13 10.09
C VAL A 87 -11.92 -9.07 9.22
N HIS A 88 -11.36 -7.86 9.25
CA HIS A 88 -11.77 -6.80 8.35
C HIS A 88 -11.43 -7.25 6.92
N HIS A 89 -12.47 -7.67 6.18
CA HIS A 89 -12.34 -8.07 4.78
C HIS A 89 -12.21 -6.81 3.93
N TYR A 90 -10.98 -6.35 3.75
CA TYR A 90 -10.68 -5.29 2.78
C TYR A 90 -10.80 -5.89 1.38
N HIS A 91 -11.63 -5.26 0.54
CA HIS A 91 -11.60 -5.57 -0.88
C HIS A 91 -10.55 -4.68 -1.54
N TYR A 92 -9.54 -5.30 -2.13
CA TYR A 92 -8.57 -4.58 -2.93
C TYR A 92 -9.18 -4.32 -4.31
N THR A 93 -9.47 -3.06 -4.60
CA THR A 93 -10.05 -2.64 -5.89
C THR A 93 -9.18 -1.51 -6.42
N PRO A 94 -7.99 -1.86 -6.96
CA PRO A 94 -7.02 -0.86 -7.37
C PRO A 94 -7.60 -0.02 -8.51
N PRO A 95 -7.36 1.32 -8.52
CA PRO A 95 -7.62 2.11 -9.70
C PRO A 95 -6.66 1.69 -10.82
N GLN A 96 -7.04 1.95 -12.09
CA GLN A 96 -6.16 1.68 -13.23
C GLN A 96 -4.79 2.36 -13.08
N GLN A 97 -4.81 3.60 -12.60
CA GLN A 97 -3.62 4.42 -12.34
C GLN A 97 -3.88 5.37 -11.17
N ILE A 98 -2.82 5.80 -10.50
CA ILE A 98 -2.88 6.89 -9.52
C ILE A 98 -2.19 8.10 -10.13
N SER A 99 -2.95 9.17 -10.34
CA SER A 99 -2.41 10.46 -10.74
C SER A 99 -2.15 11.29 -9.48
N TYR A 100 -0.93 11.81 -9.36
CA TYR A 100 -0.53 12.70 -8.28
C TYR A 100 0.29 13.85 -8.88
N GLY A 101 -0.22 15.07 -8.74
CA GLY A 101 0.28 16.19 -9.54
C GLY A 101 0.08 15.95 -11.04
N SER A 102 1.13 16.14 -11.83
CA SER A 102 1.14 15.88 -13.29
C SER A 102 1.65 14.47 -13.66
N VAL A 103 1.99 13.65 -12.67
CA VAL A 103 2.63 12.34 -12.90
C VAL A 103 1.63 11.22 -12.67
N GLN A 104 1.65 10.23 -13.57
CA GLN A 104 0.94 8.97 -13.41
C GLN A 104 1.86 7.94 -12.76
N HIS A 105 1.34 7.25 -11.76
CA HIS A 105 2.08 6.24 -11.02
C HIS A 105 1.45 4.85 -11.19
N PRO A 106 2.28 3.79 -11.28
CA PRO A 106 1.81 2.44 -11.51
C PRO A 106 1.11 1.87 -10.29
N VAL A 107 0.05 1.11 -10.51
CA VAL A 107 -0.76 0.50 -9.45
C VAL A 107 -0.64 -1.02 -9.54
N PHE A 108 -0.52 -1.66 -8.40
CA PHE A 108 -0.53 -3.12 -8.33
C PHE A 108 -1.96 -3.63 -8.57
N HIS A 109 -2.15 -4.58 -9.48
CA HIS A 109 -3.49 -5.07 -9.82
C HIS A 109 -3.81 -6.45 -9.23
N GLY A 110 -2.82 -7.13 -8.64
CA GLY A 110 -3.02 -8.42 -7.98
C GLY A 110 -3.53 -8.28 -6.54
N GLN A 111 -3.84 -9.41 -5.91
CA GLN A 111 -4.16 -9.43 -4.48
C GLN A 111 -2.91 -9.02 -3.66
N PRO A 112 -2.96 -7.95 -2.85
CA PRO A 112 -1.83 -7.51 -2.06
C PRO A 112 -1.41 -8.60 -1.06
N PRO A 113 -0.11 -8.73 -0.79
CA PRO A 113 0.37 -9.61 0.28
C PRO A 113 -0.19 -9.20 1.65
N VAL A 114 -0.24 -10.17 2.58
CA VAL A 114 -0.84 -10.01 3.92
C VAL A 114 -0.25 -8.82 4.69
N TYR A 115 1.07 -8.59 4.58
CA TYR A 115 1.74 -7.50 5.30
C TYR A 115 1.16 -6.11 4.99
N VAL A 116 0.57 -5.90 3.81
CA VAL A 116 -0.07 -4.62 3.46
C VAL A 116 -1.23 -4.33 4.41
N TYR A 117 -2.01 -5.36 4.73
CA TYR A 117 -3.13 -5.27 5.67
C TYR A 117 -2.66 -5.20 7.11
N GLU A 118 -1.55 -5.86 7.45
CA GLU A 118 -0.94 -5.74 8.78
C GLU A 118 -0.49 -4.31 9.06
N TYR A 119 0.15 -3.63 8.09
CA TYR A 119 0.51 -2.22 8.25
C TYR A 119 -0.71 -1.33 8.43
N ARG A 120 -1.76 -1.54 7.63
CA ARG A 120 -3.02 -0.78 7.73
C ARG A 120 -3.72 -0.97 9.07
N ASN A 121 -3.73 -2.20 9.57
CA ASN A 121 -4.49 -2.57 10.77
C ASN A 121 -3.64 -2.54 12.04
N SER A 122 -2.37 -2.15 11.91
CA SER A 122 -1.43 -2.12 13.03
C SER A 122 -1.89 -1.17 14.15
N GLY A 123 -2.76 -0.20 13.86
CA GLY A 123 -3.08 0.90 14.78
C GLY A 123 -1.86 1.80 15.04
N SER A 124 -0.82 1.68 14.20
CA SER A 124 0.31 2.59 14.19
C SER A 124 -0.14 3.96 13.74
N ARG A 125 0.43 5.01 14.33
CA ARG A 125 0.32 6.37 13.83
C ARG A 125 0.83 6.50 12.37
N PHE A 126 1.71 5.62 11.93
CA PHE A 126 2.26 5.59 10.58
C PHE A 126 1.51 4.64 9.62
N ASP A 127 0.43 4.00 10.06
CA ASP A 127 -0.31 2.97 9.31
C ASP A 127 -0.58 3.34 7.85
N THR A 128 -1.06 4.56 7.60
CA THR A 128 -1.45 5.08 6.30
C THR A 128 -0.23 5.25 5.40
N LEU A 129 0.86 5.81 5.92
CA LEU A 129 2.10 6.00 5.17
C LEU A 129 2.80 4.67 4.87
N LEU A 130 2.83 3.74 5.84
CA LEU A 130 3.41 2.41 5.65
C LEU A 130 2.61 1.58 4.64
N THR A 131 1.28 1.63 4.72
CA THR A 131 0.38 0.99 3.76
C THR A 131 0.57 1.58 2.36
N GLY A 132 0.66 2.91 2.28
CA GLY A 132 0.93 3.63 1.05
C GLY A 132 2.25 3.24 0.42
N LEU A 133 3.32 3.21 1.22
CA LEU A 133 4.67 2.81 0.80
C LEU A 133 4.69 1.37 0.30
N ALA A 134 4.03 0.46 1.02
CA ALA A 134 3.90 -0.94 0.62
C ALA A 134 3.26 -1.09 -0.77
N LEU A 135 2.12 -0.42 -0.98
CA LEU A 135 1.39 -0.46 -2.24
C LEU A 135 2.13 0.25 -3.37
N TYR A 136 2.78 1.38 -3.08
CA TYR A 136 3.62 2.10 -4.02
C TYR A 136 4.74 1.22 -4.56
N ASN A 137 5.45 0.52 -3.68
CA ASN A 137 6.51 -0.40 -4.08
C ASN A 137 5.97 -1.57 -4.91
N LEU A 138 4.84 -2.17 -4.50
CA LEU A 138 4.20 -3.24 -5.27
C LEU A 138 3.83 -2.77 -6.68
N GLY A 139 3.27 -1.56 -6.80
CA GLY A 139 2.94 -0.95 -8.08
C GLY A 139 4.16 -0.79 -8.97
N ARG A 140 5.23 -0.18 -8.44
CA ARG A 140 6.50 -0.01 -9.18
C ARG A 140 7.16 -1.32 -9.57
N MET A 141 7.11 -2.31 -8.68
CA MET A 141 7.64 -3.65 -8.98
C MET A 141 6.83 -4.35 -10.07
N SER A 142 5.50 -4.16 -10.11
CA SER A 142 4.65 -4.78 -11.13
C SER A 142 4.72 -4.12 -12.51
N SER A 143 4.94 -2.80 -12.59
CA SER A 143 5.08 -2.10 -13.88
C SER A 143 6.42 -2.35 -14.55
N ASN A 144 7.44 -2.66 -13.75
CA ASN A 144 8.76 -2.95 -14.25
C ASN A 144 8.78 -4.42 -14.73
N HIS A 145 8.37 -4.66 -15.98
CA HIS A 145 8.40 -5.94 -16.69
C HIS A 145 9.80 -6.51 -16.93
N TYR A 146 10.76 -6.28 -16.03
CA TYR A 146 12.08 -6.90 -16.14
C TYR A 146 11.95 -8.38 -15.79
N HIS A 147 11.83 -9.15 -16.87
CA HIS A 147 11.72 -10.60 -16.93
C HIS A 147 12.83 -11.29 -16.11
N ASP A 148 12.40 -12.36 -15.43
CA ASP A 148 13.18 -13.53 -14.99
C ASP A 148 13.83 -13.64 -13.61
N ASN A 149 14.00 -12.62 -12.76
CA ASN A 149 14.63 -12.86 -11.44
C ASN A 149 14.08 -12.13 -10.21
N HIS A 150 13.01 -11.34 -10.33
CA HIS A 150 12.57 -10.41 -9.29
C HIS A 150 11.47 -10.90 -8.32
N ILE A 151 11.13 -12.20 -8.31
CA ILE A 151 10.32 -12.80 -7.23
C ILE A 151 11.19 -13.03 -5.97
N ARG A 152 12.44 -12.56 -5.95
CA ARG A 152 13.20 -12.54 -4.71
C ARG A 152 12.71 -11.38 -3.86
N GLU A 153 11.83 -11.72 -2.93
CA GLU A 153 11.56 -10.92 -1.75
C GLU A 153 12.90 -10.38 -1.20
N TYR A 154 13.00 -9.06 -1.07
CA TYR A 154 14.19 -8.45 -0.52
C TYR A 154 14.39 -8.93 0.91
N ARG A 155 15.48 -9.66 1.14
CA ARG A 155 15.93 -10.05 2.48
C ARG A 155 17.03 -9.08 2.87
N GLY A 156 16.74 -8.20 3.83
CA GLY A 156 17.76 -7.30 4.36
C GLY A 156 18.95 -8.08 4.89
N ASN A 157 20.16 -7.53 4.70
CA ASN A 157 21.36 -8.10 5.29
C ASN A 157 21.36 -7.85 6.81
N PRO A 158 21.96 -8.74 7.61
CA PRO A 158 22.14 -8.50 9.04
C PRO A 158 22.85 -7.17 9.31
N GLY A 159 22.27 -6.35 10.18
CA GLY A 159 22.78 -5.02 10.53
C GLY A 159 22.29 -3.88 9.64
N GLU A 160 21.50 -4.16 8.60
CA GLU A 160 20.85 -3.10 7.83
C GLU A 160 19.70 -2.46 8.61
N ILE A 161 19.58 -1.14 8.46
CA ILE A 161 18.53 -0.35 9.10
C ILE A 161 17.82 0.46 8.01
N CYS A 162 16.52 0.25 7.90
CA CYS A 162 15.66 1.06 7.04
C CYS A 162 14.77 1.97 7.90
N LYS A 163 14.64 3.21 7.46
CA LYS A 163 13.88 4.24 8.16
C LYS A 163 12.93 4.96 7.20
N LEU A 164 11.75 5.26 7.72
CA LEU A 164 10.84 6.26 7.18
C LEU A 164 11.09 7.56 7.94
N SER A 165 11.44 8.60 7.22
CA SER A 165 11.58 9.94 7.77
C SER A 165 10.50 10.86 7.18
N ILE A 166 9.89 11.69 8.02
CA ILE A 166 8.84 12.65 7.65
C ILE A 166 9.34 14.04 7.99
N HIS A 167 9.34 14.92 6.99
CA HIS A 167 9.73 16.31 7.12
C HIS A 167 8.51 17.20 6.87
N LYS A 168 8.05 17.89 7.92
CA LYS A 168 6.90 18.79 7.85
C LYS A 168 7.32 20.15 7.30
N THR A 169 6.33 20.91 6.81
CA THR A 169 6.56 22.30 6.37
C THR A 169 6.89 23.23 7.53
N SER A 170 6.55 22.86 8.77
CA SER A 170 6.93 23.58 10.00
C SER A 170 8.42 23.45 10.37
N GLY A 171 9.18 22.59 9.67
CA GLY A 171 10.56 22.25 10.02
C GLY A 171 10.69 21.11 11.03
N GLU A 172 9.56 20.58 11.54
CA GLU A 172 9.57 19.38 12.38
C GLU A 172 10.00 18.14 11.59
N TYR A 173 10.79 17.32 12.27
CA TYR A 173 11.40 16.13 11.72
C TYR A 173 11.07 14.91 12.58
N GLU A 174 10.53 13.86 11.95
CA GLU A 174 10.25 12.59 12.62
C GLU A 174 10.91 11.45 11.84
N GLU A 175 11.62 10.56 12.54
CA GLU A 175 12.11 9.30 11.97
C GLU A 175 11.49 8.10 12.69
N THR A 176 11.27 7.03 11.93
CA THR A 176 10.86 5.76 12.49
C THR A 176 11.50 4.61 11.73
N ARG A 177 11.81 3.51 12.43
CA ARG A 177 12.36 2.31 11.80
C ARG A 177 11.25 1.55 11.09
N ILE A 178 11.55 1.06 9.90
CA ILE A 178 10.64 0.25 9.08
C ILE A 178 11.35 -1.02 8.60
N ASP A 179 10.57 -2.01 8.18
CA ASP A 179 11.12 -3.19 7.51
C ASP A 179 11.75 -2.78 6.17
N CYS A 180 12.99 -3.21 5.91
CA CYS A 180 13.68 -2.94 4.65
C CYS A 180 12.97 -3.55 3.43
N LYS A 181 12.12 -4.56 3.62
CA LYS A 181 11.23 -5.07 2.57
C LYS A 181 10.31 -3.98 2.00
N LEU A 182 9.92 -2.99 2.81
CA LEU A 182 9.17 -1.80 2.37
C LEU A 182 10.01 -0.79 1.59
N MET A 183 11.28 -1.08 1.29
CA MET A 183 12.13 -0.20 0.50
C MET A 183 12.75 -0.92 -0.70
N SER A 184 12.34 -2.16 -0.98
CA SER A 184 12.94 -3.01 -2.01
C SER A 184 13.09 -2.32 -3.38
N SER A 185 12.05 -1.61 -3.84
CA SER A 185 12.08 -0.93 -5.13
C SER A 185 13.16 0.16 -5.20
N PHE A 186 13.26 0.98 -4.15
CA PHE A 186 14.27 2.04 -4.03
C PHE A 186 15.69 1.50 -3.93
N ILE A 187 15.83 0.37 -3.22
CA ILE A 187 17.11 -0.31 -3.04
C ILE A 187 17.63 -0.79 -4.39
N TRP A 188 16.81 -1.50 -5.16
CA TRP A 188 17.21 -1.98 -6.47
C TRP A 188 17.48 -0.85 -7.46
N ASP A 189 16.71 0.25 -7.42
CA ASP A 189 16.99 1.44 -8.23
C ASP A 189 18.39 1.99 -7.93
N SER A 190 18.72 2.16 -6.65
CA SER A 190 20.02 2.70 -6.23
C SER A 190 21.20 1.79 -6.58
N GLU A 191 21.02 0.46 -6.50
CA GLU A 191 22.05 -0.51 -6.87
C GLU A 191 22.33 -0.49 -8.39
N ARG A 192 21.30 -0.24 -9.22
CA ARG A 192 21.47 -0.07 -10.67
C ARG A 192 22.18 1.24 -11.02
N GLU A 193 21.78 2.35 -10.38
CA GLU A 193 22.46 3.64 -10.53
C GLU A 193 23.96 3.52 -10.18
N GLN A 194 24.31 2.79 -9.10
CA GLN A 194 25.70 2.55 -8.73
C GLN A 194 26.46 1.68 -9.74
N LYS A 195 25.85 0.61 -10.27
CA LYS A 195 26.51 -0.25 -11.28
C LYS A 195 26.78 0.50 -12.58
N SER A 196 25.90 1.42 -12.97
CA SER A 196 26.10 2.27 -14.15
C SER A 196 27.23 3.31 -13.98
N THR A 197 27.65 3.57 -12.74
CA THR A 197 28.60 4.62 -12.39
C THR A 197 29.93 4.01 -11.92
N THR A 198 30.48 3.07 -12.68
CA THR A 198 31.66 2.29 -12.28
C THR A 198 32.99 3.09 -12.27
N ASN A 199 32.99 4.41 -12.47
CA ASN A 199 34.21 5.24 -12.50
C ASN A 199 34.13 6.55 -11.70
N ILE A 200 33.16 6.73 -10.80
CA ILE A 200 33.13 7.95 -9.96
C ILE A 200 33.48 7.57 -8.53
N THR A 201 34.67 8.01 -8.13
CA THR A 201 35.15 8.09 -6.75
C THR A 201 33.97 8.47 -5.85
N LYS A 202 33.53 7.54 -5.00
CA LYS A 202 32.48 7.81 -4.00
C LYS A 202 32.99 8.91 -3.07
N THR A 203 32.65 10.16 -3.36
CA THR A 203 32.68 11.23 -2.36
C THR A 203 31.58 10.90 -1.37
N VAL A 204 31.97 10.16 -0.33
CA VAL A 204 31.17 10.03 0.88
C VAL A 204 31.14 11.41 1.50
N SER A 205 30.09 12.17 1.20
CA SER A 205 29.72 13.32 2.02
C SER A 205 29.22 12.76 3.35
N VAL A 206 30.18 12.49 4.25
CA VAL A 206 29.89 12.43 5.67
C VAL A 206 29.36 13.82 6.00
N VAL A 207 28.04 13.92 6.16
CA VAL A 207 27.44 15.07 6.83
C VAL A 207 27.84 14.92 8.30
N GLN A 208 29.09 15.25 8.59
CA GLN A 208 29.47 15.71 9.91
C GLN A 208 28.79 17.05 10.03
N GLU A 209 27.78 17.11 10.88
CA GLU A 209 27.18 18.35 11.30
C GLU A 209 28.29 19.16 11.97
N VAL A 210 28.90 20.07 11.20
CA VAL A 210 29.84 21.05 11.72
C VAL A 210 29.01 21.99 12.58
N ILE A 211 29.13 21.82 13.89
CA ILE A 211 28.70 22.81 14.87
C ILE A 211 29.50 24.08 14.55
N LYS A 212 28.90 24.99 13.79
CA LYS A 212 29.43 26.34 13.65
C LYS A 212 29.00 27.13 14.88
N ASP A 213 29.98 27.45 15.70
CA ASP A 213 29.90 28.53 16.69
C ASP A 213 29.24 29.76 16.06
N GLY A 214 28.17 30.24 16.70
CA GLY A 214 27.53 31.51 16.37
C GLY A 214 26.01 31.46 16.26
N ASN A 215 25.35 31.30 17.41
CA ASN A 215 23.97 31.72 17.67
C ASN A 215 22.79 30.91 17.05
N SER A 216 23.02 29.69 16.55
CA SER A 216 21.93 28.78 16.17
C SER A 216 21.94 27.53 17.05
N THR A 217 20.98 27.43 17.97
CA THR A 217 20.81 26.27 18.84
C THR A 217 20.27 25.10 18.03
N VAL A 218 21.16 24.27 17.49
CA VAL A 218 20.79 22.97 16.95
C VAL A 218 20.45 22.06 18.13
N SER A 219 19.15 21.83 18.34
CA SER A 219 18.68 20.85 19.30
C SER A 219 18.97 19.45 18.74
N VAL A 220 20.06 18.84 19.19
CA VAL A 220 20.34 17.42 18.95
C VAL A 220 19.38 16.63 19.85
N GLN A 221 18.17 16.41 19.35
CA GLN A 221 17.21 15.57 20.03
C GLN A 221 17.66 14.12 19.86
N ASN A 222 18.07 13.48 20.96
CA ASN A 222 18.38 12.05 21.00
C ASN A 222 17.08 11.29 20.70
N THR A 223 16.81 11.06 19.41
CA THR A 223 15.62 10.37 18.97
C THR A 223 15.86 8.87 19.17
N THR A 224 15.22 8.30 20.17
CA THR A 224 15.09 6.85 20.26
C THR A 224 14.34 6.39 19.02
N ILE A 225 15.02 5.68 18.13
CA ILE A 225 14.42 5.21 16.87
C ILE A 225 13.47 4.07 17.24
N VAL A 226 12.20 4.40 17.40
CA VAL A 226 11.15 3.42 17.69
C VAL A 226 10.68 2.78 16.37
N ASP A 227 10.37 1.49 16.42
CA ASP A 227 9.72 0.77 15.33
C ASP A 227 8.35 1.39 15.03
N ALA A 228 8.09 1.68 13.76
CA ALA A 228 6.86 2.32 13.30
C ALA A 228 5.62 1.55 13.75
N LEU A 229 5.67 0.22 13.78
CA LEU A 229 4.54 -0.61 14.19
C LEU A 229 4.18 -0.47 15.68
N GLN A 230 5.13 -0.03 16.52
CA GLN A 230 4.96 0.09 17.95
C GLN A 230 4.37 1.44 18.38
N VAL A 231 4.55 2.49 17.58
CA VAL A 231 4.04 3.83 17.87
C VAL A 231 2.54 3.88 17.59
N LYS A 232 1.71 3.64 18.61
CA LYS A 232 0.24 3.70 18.50
C LYS A 232 -0.27 5.14 18.54
N GLY A 233 -1.41 5.38 17.90
CA GLY A 233 -2.10 6.67 17.95
C GLY A 233 -2.93 6.94 16.70
N PRO A 234 -3.55 8.13 16.60
CA PRO A 234 -4.22 8.57 15.38
C PRO A 234 -3.23 8.57 14.21
N SER A 235 -3.69 8.13 13.04
CA SER A 235 -2.90 8.18 11.81
C SER A 235 -2.38 9.60 11.51
N ILE A 236 -1.16 9.71 10.99
CA ILE A 236 -0.58 11.00 10.60
C ILE A 236 -1.46 11.67 9.54
N SER A 237 -1.90 12.88 9.85
CA SER A 237 -2.55 13.76 8.87
C SER A 237 -1.47 14.37 7.99
N VAL A 238 -1.35 13.86 6.77
CA VAL A 238 -0.42 14.40 5.77
C VAL A 238 -0.98 15.72 5.24
N THR A 239 -0.16 16.78 5.27
CA THR A 239 -0.50 18.08 4.70
C THR A 239 0.27 18.32 3.40
N PRO A 240 -0.24 19.17 2.49
CA PRO A 240 0.48 19.55 1.28
C PRO A 240 1.88 20.08 1.60
N GLY A 241 2.89 19.58 0.87
CA GLY A 241 4.30 19.96 1.07
C GLY A 241 5.06 19.11 2.09
N MET A 242 4.40 18.18 2.80
CA MET A 242 5.11 17.19 3.61
C MET A 242 5.95 16.25 2.71
N THR A 243 7.21 16.04 3.08
CA THR A 243 8.12 15.18 2.31
C THR A 243 8.58 14.00 3.15
N CYS A 244 8.56 12.83 2.53
CA CYS A 244 8.95 11.57 3.12
C CYS A 244 10.32 11.17 2.56
N PHE A 245 11.21 10.65 3.39
CA PHE A 245 12.52 10.15 2.97
C PHE A 245 12.65 8.68 3.36
N MET A 246 12.94 7.85 2.37
CA MET A 246 13.28 6.45 2.56
C MET A 246 14.78 6.38 2.75
N ILE A 247 15.22 5.99 3.95
CA ILE A 247 16.64 5.95 4.32
C ILE A 247 17.04 4.49 4.58
N ARG A 248 17.99 3.97 3.80
CA ARG A 248 18.68 2.71 4.10
C ARG A 248 20.08 3.04 4.58
N VAL A 249 20.44 2.51 5.75
CA VAL A 249 21.80 2.50 6.27
C VAL A 249 22.30 1.06 6.21
N SER A 250 23.32 0.85 5.38
CA SER A 250 23.97 -0.43 5.20
C SER A 250 24.95 -0.72 6.34
N ARG A 251 25.39 -1.99 6.44
CA ARG A 251 26.38 -2.41 7.43
C ARG A 251 27.73 -1.69 7.28
N ASP A 252 28.12 -1.36 6.06
CA ASP A 252 29.34 -0.61 5.73
C ASP A 252 29.17 0.91 5.89
N THR A 253 28.14 1.34 6.64
CA THR A 253 27.72 2.73 6.85
C THR A 253 27.35 3.50 5.57
N SER A 254 27.29 2.83 4.41
CA SER A 254 26.76 3.45 3.21
C SER A 254 25.27 3.79 3.40
N MET A 255 24.89 5.00 2.99
CA MET A 255 23.54 5.51 3.17
C MET A 255 22.89 5.79 1.81
N ILE A 256 21.69 5.26 1.63
CA ILE A 256 20.82 5.61 0.50
C ILE A 256 19.65 6.40 1.06
N LYS A 257 19.43 7.60 0.52
CA LYS A 257 18.29 8.47 0.86
C LYS A 257 17.50 8.78 -0.40
N LYS A 258 16.25 8.33 -0.48
CA LYS A 258 15.35 8.62 -1.60
C LYS A 258 14.16 9.44 -1.10
N LYS A 259 13.89 10.55 -1.81
CA LYS A 259 12.78 11.45 -1.51
C LYS A 259 11.50 10.94 -2.16
N ILE A 260 10.39 11.00 -1.44
CA ILE A 260 9.03 10.74 -1.94
C ILE A 260 8.06 11.73 -1.29
N ASP A 261 7.02 12.14 -2.01
CA ASP A 261 5.97 12.98 -1.43
C ASP A 261 5.13 12.14 -0.45
N CYS A 262 4.91 12.64 0.77
CA CYS A 262 4.07 11.92 1.72
C CYS A 262 2.61 11.85 1.25
N GLY A 263 2.13 12.87 0.52
CA GLY A 263 0.78 12.91 -0.04
C GLY A 263 0.58 11.83 -1.10
N LEU A 264 1.63 11.51 -1.87
CA LEU A 264 1.60 10.38 -2.81
C LEU A 264 1.38 9.06 -2.07
N LEU A 265 2.12 8.82 -0.98
CA LEU A 265 1.94 7.61 -0.18
C LEU A 265 0.54 7.52 0.41
N GLN A 266 0.02 8.62 0.94
CA GLN A 266 -1.36 8.69 1.42
C GLN A 266 -2.35 8.32 0.31
N GLU A 267 -2.16 8.84 -0.90
CA GLU A 267 -3.04 8.57 -2.04
C GLU A 267 -3.07 7.08 -2.42
N TYR A 268 -1.93 6.40 -2.35
CA TYR A 268 -1.87 4.95 -2.53
C TYR A 268 -2.68 4.20 -1.48
N ALA A 269 -2.58 4.61 -0.21
CA ALA A 269 -3.28 3.97 0.90
C ALA A 269 -4.80 4.18 0.86
N THR A 270 -5.24 5.36 0.41
CA THR A 270 -6.67 5.75 0.36
C THR A 270 -7.36 5.20 -0.89
N ARG A 271 -6.73 5.28 -2.07
CA ARG A 271 -7.36 4.87 -3.32
C ARG A 271 -7.35 3.37 -3.57
N SER A 272 -6.27 2.68 -3.19
CA SER A 272 -6.13 1.26 -3.55
C SER A 272 -6.89 0.34 -2.61
N LEU A 273 -7.13 0.78 -1.38
CA LEU A 273 -7.78 0.00 -0.34
C LEU A 273 -9.06 0.71 0.07
N ILE A 274 -10.14 0.34 -0.59
CA ILE A 274 -11.48 0.80 -0.24
C ILE A 274 -11.90 0.03 0.99
N ASN A 275 -12.17 0.75 2.08
CA ASN A 275 -12.86 0.12 3.19
C ASN A 275 -14.24 -0.24 2.70
N ASN A 276 -14.60 -1.52 2.80
CA ASN A 276 -15.99 -1.94 2.88
C ASN A 276 -16.60 -1.50 4.21
N LYS A 277 -16.38 -0.25 4.62
CA LYS A 277 -17.42 0.53 5.25
C LYS A 277 -18.43 0.73 4.13
N CYS A 278 -19.14 -0.34 3.80
CA CYS A 278 -20.51 -0.22 3.37
C CYS A 278 -21.06 0.73 4.43
N VAL A 279 -21.21 1.99 4.04
CA VAL A 279 -21.96 2.95 4.78
C VAL A 279 -23.29 2.21 4.84
N ARG A 280 -23.51 1.48 5.94
CA ARG A 280 -24.84 1.19 6.41
C ARG A 280 -25.33 2.60 6.64
N VAL A 281 -25.82 3.24 5.58
CA VAL A 281 -26.69 4.39 5.64
C VAL A 281 -27.75 3.83 6.53
N SER A 282 -27.63 4.14 7.82
CA SER A 282 -28.49 3.52 8.81
C SER A 282 -29.89 3.80 8.30
N PRO A 283 -30.76 2.80 8.14
CA PRO A 283 -32.11 3.05 7.64
C PRO A 283 -32.79 4.18 8.43
N THR A 284 -32.37 4.43 9.67
CA THR A 284 -32.76 5.62 10.45
C THR A 284 -32.45 6.96 9.79
N MET A 285 -31.29 7.14 9.14
CA MET A 285 -30.95 8.37 8.39
C MET A 285 -31.82 8.56 7.15
N LEU A 286 -32.21 7.47 6.47
CA LEU A 286 -33.16 7.52 5.35
C LEU A 286 -34.57 7.87 5.86
N ILE A 287 -34.99 7.27 6.97
CA ILE A 287 -36.31 7.52 7.57
C ILE A 287 -36.41 8.99 8.04
N THR A 288 -35.42 9.52 8.76
CA THR A 288 -35.45 10.92 9.22
C THR A 288 -35.48 11.90 8.05
N LEU A 289 -34.79 11.61 6.94
CA LEU A 289 -34.83 12.43 5.74
C LEU A 289 -36.22 12.42 5.09
N THR A 290 -36.88 11.25 5.01
CA THR A 290 -38.24 11.15 4.46
C THR A 290 -39.30 11.80 5.35
N VAL A 291 -39.20 11.70 6.68
CA VAL A 291 -40.15 12.32 7.61
C VAL A 291 -40.04 13.85 7.56
N SER A 292 -38.81 14.37 7.49
CA SER A 292 -38.58 15.81 7.32
C SER A 292 -39.21 16.34 6.04
N LEU A 293 -39.05 15.61 4.93
CA LEU A 293 -39.62 15.99 3.63
C LEU A 293 -41.15 15.95 3.62
N LEU A 294 -41.75 14.97 4.32
CA LEU A 294 -43.21 14.83 4.42
C LEU A 294 -43.84 15.92 5.29
N GLN A 295 -43.14 16.39 6.33
CA GLN A 295 -43.60 17.50 7.16
C GLN A 295 -43.60 18.83 6.39
N THR A 296 -42.59 19.06 5.53
CA THR A 296 -42.55 20.26 4.68
C THR A 296 -43.59 20.28 3.57
N LEU A 297 -44.13 19.12 3.16
CA LEU A 297 -45.17 19.02 2.14
C LEU A 297 -46.59 19.25 2.69
N LYS A 298 -46.79 19.21 4.02
CA LYS A 298 -48.10 19.41 4.66
C LYS A 298 -48.37 20.86 5.07
N THR A 299 -47.36 21.72 5.01
CA THR A 299 -47.43 23.16 5.29
C THR A 299 -47.42 23.95 4.00
#